data_AF-W0V4M3-F1
#
_entry.id   AF-W0V4M3-F1
#
_cell.length_a   1.000
_cell.length_b   1.000
_cell.length_c   1.000
_cell.angle_alpha   90.00
_cell.angle_beta   90.00
_cell.angle_gamma   90.00
#
_symmetry.space_group_name_H-M   'P 1'
#
loop_
_entity.id
_entity.type
_entity.pdbx_description
1 polymer ?
#
loop_
_entity_poly.entity_id
_entity_poly.type
_entity_poly.pdbx_seq_one_letter_code
_entity_poly.pdbx_strand_id
1 'polypeptide(L)'
;MNSKLIPRVSKIFHKAKFRDEIFNQDERQELIKMESKEQAFGGDVKRSCHNNLYFGFFFDGTKNNYVGAESSKTHSNVVRLYDCFPGMSVPGVLPKKMDWQYKPSNYNHFFKVYIPGVASTFKEVGDTGQGLDLTLGAAMGYKGEARIIWALIQAINNVHRYFTNTLLIKYEASLNHTQRKPQSLKNSRP
;
A
#
# COMPACT_ATOMS: atom_id res chain seq x y z
N MET A 1 -17.53 1.82 33.69
CA MET A 1 -17.58 1.81 32.21
C MET A 1 -18.25 0.53 31.77
N ASN A 2 -19.43 0.59 31.17
CA ASN A 2 -20.04 -0.58 30.54
C ASN A 2 -19.56 -0.63 29.08
N SER A 3 -18.54 -1.45 28.82
CA SER A 3 -18.15 -1.80 27.47
C SER A 3 -19.16 -2.79 26.90
N LYS A 4 -19.86 -2.39 25.83
CA LYS A 4 -20.75 -3.28 25.08
C LYS A 4 -19.97 -3.82 23.89
N LEU A 5 -19.85 -5.14 23.78
CA LEU A 5 -19.26 -5.76 22.60
C LEU A 5 -20.11 -5.44 21.36
N ILE A 6 -19.45 -5.34 20.22
CA ILE A 6 -20.15 -5.24 18.94
C ILE A 6 -21.04 -6.49 18.74
N PRO A 7 -22.20 -6.34 18.08
CA PRO A 7 -23.02 -7.49 17.70
C PRO A 7 -22.19 -8.50 16.89
N ARG A 8 -22.52 -9.78 17.01
CA ARG A 8 -21.91 -10.80 16.14
C ARG A 8 -22.20 -10.46 14.69
N VAL A 9 -21.15 -10.47 13.87
CA VAL A 9 -21.28 -10.33 12.41
C VAL A 9 -22.17 -11.47 11.89
N SER A 10 -23.12 -11.12 11.01
CA SER A 10 -24.04 -12.11 10.43
C SER A 10 -23.28 -13.20 9.68
N LYS A 11 -23.76 -14.45 9.77
CA LYS A 11 -23.16 -15.60 9.09
C LYS A 11 -23.13 -15.44 7.56
N ILE A 12 -23.96 -14.58 6.98
CA ILE A 12 -23.96 -14.29 5.54
C ILE A 12 -22.61 -13.72 5.10
N PHE A 13 -21.96 -12.92 5.94
CA PHE A 13 -20.65 -12.32 5.64
C PHE A 13 -19.49 -13.32 5.80
N HIS A 14 -19.73 -14.53 6.34
CA HIS A 14 -18.70 -15.56 6.41
C HIS A 14 -18.44 -16.22 5.06
N LYS A 15 -19.34 -16.06 4.09
CA LYS A 15 -19.22 -16.64 2.76
C LYS A 15 -19.20 -15.54 1.68
N ALA A 16 -18.12 -14.77 1.66
CA ALA A 16 -17.90 -13.68 0.70
C ALA A 16 -18.02 -14.08 -0.79
N LYS A 17 -17.95 -15.38 -1.11
CA LYS A 17 -18.12 -15.91 -2.46
C LYS A 17 -19.56 -15.79 -3.00
N PHE A 18 -20.57 -15.68 -2.14
CA PHE A 18 -21.97 -15.59 -2.53
C PHE A 18 -22.46 -14.16 -2.44
N ARG A 19 -22.01 -13.32 -3.40
CA ARG A 19 -22.39 -11.91 -3.49
C ARG A 19 -23.91 -11.72 -3.47
N ASP A 20 -24.64 -12.64 -4.10
CA ASP A 20 -26.10 -12.62 -4.20
C ASP A 20 -26.83 -12.93 -2.88
N GLU A 21 -26.13 -13.53 -1.91
CA GLU A 21 -26.63 -13.77 -0.55
C GLU A 21 -26.33 -12.61 0.40
N ILE A 22 -25.30 -11.81 0.10
CA ILE A 22 -24.87 -10.68 0.94
C ILE A 22 -25.70 -9.43 0.64
N PHE A 23 -25.95 -9.17 -0.64
CA PHE A 23 -26.63 -7.96 -1.11
C PHE A 23 -27.97 -8.30 -1.72
N ASN A 24 -29.02 -7.56 -1.36
CA ASN A 24 -30.33 -7.66 -2.00
C ASN A 24 -30.30 -7.13 -3.44
N GLN A 25 -31.41 -7.27 -4.17
CA GLN A 25 -31.46 -6.92 -5.59
C GLN A 25 -31.17 -5.44 -5.85
N ASP A 26 -31.69 -4.53 -5.02
CA ASP A 26 -31.50 -3.09 -5.18
C ASP A 26 -30.06 -2.69 -4.86
N GLU A 27 -29.49 -3.23 -3.78
CA GLU A 27 -28.07 -3.05 -3.42
C GLU A 27 -27.14 -3.54 -4.53
N ARG A 28 -27.47 -4.68 -5.18
CA ARG A 28 -26.68 -5.17 -6.31
C ARG A 28 -26.73 -4.22 -7.51
N GLN A 29 -27.89 -3.63 -7.81
CA GLN A 29 -27.99 -2.65 -8.90
C GLN A 29 -27.17 -1.39 -8.59
N GLU A 30 -27.20 -0.92 -7.34
CA GLU A 30 -26.38 0.21 -6.91
C GLU A 30 -24.89 -0.12 -7.01
N LEU A 31 -24.47 -1.31 -6.57
CA LEU A 31 -23.09 -1.77 -6.69
C LEU A 31 -22.63 -1.82 -8.15
N ILE A 32 -23.43 -2.36 -9.06
CA ILE A 32 -23.09 -2.41 -10.50
C ILE A 32 -22.88 -0.99 -11.06
N LYS A 33 -23.72 -0.04 -10.66
CA LYS A 33 -23.59 1.37 -11.07
C LYS A 33 -22.33 2.04 -10.51
N MET A 34 -21.85 1.63 -9.33
CA MET A 34 -20.59 2.14 -8.78
C MET A 34 -19.39 1.46 -9.44
N GLU A 35 -19.45 0.15 -9.66
CA GLU A 35 -18.39 -0.62 -10.33
C GLU A 35 -18.12 -0.12 -11.75
N SER A 36 -19.13 0.39 -12.47
CA SER A 36 -18.92 0.96 -13.80
C SER A 36 -17.98 2.17 -13.79
N LYS A 37 -17.80 2.86 -12.66
CA LYS A 37 -16.84 3.97 -12.50
C LYS A 37 -15.39 3.48 -12.35
N GLU A 38 -15.21 2.23 -11.94
CA GLU A 38 -13.91 1.58 -11.81
C GLU A 38 -13.44 0.94 -13.12
N GLN A 39 -14.28 0.89 -14.15
CA GLN A 39 -13.91 0.29 -15.42
C GLN A 39 -13.10 1.27 -16.27
N ALA A 40 -11.98 0.79 -16.82
CA ALA A 40 -11.28 1.50 -17.88
C ALA A 40 -12.20 1.62 -19.10
N PHE A 41 -12.13 2.73 -19.84
CA PHE A 41 -12.88 2.94 -21.09
C PHE A 41 -12.28 2.11 -22.24
N GLY A 42 -12.21 0.78 -22.08
CA GLY A 42 -11.43 -0.15 -22.89
C GLY A 42 -11.97 -0.47 -24.28
N GLY A 43 -12.87 0.34 -24.84
CA GLY A 43 -13.51 0.06 -26.13
C GLY A 43 -13.72 1.25 -27.05
N ASP A 44 -13.49 2.48 -26.56
CA ASP A 44 -13.66 3.69 -27.36
C ASP A 44 -12.32 4.43 -27.44
N VAL A 45 -11.67 4.34 -28.60
CA VAL A 45 -10.35 4.95 -28.86
C VAL A 45 -10.39 6.46 -28.63
N LYS A 46 -11.55 7.12 -28.79
CA LYS A 46 -11.72 8.56 -28.51
C LYS A 46 -11.76 8.88 -27.01
N ARG A 47 -12.05 7.90 -26.15
CA ARG A 47 -12.09 8.05 -24.68
C ARG A 47 -10.87 7.46 -23.97
N SER A 48 -9.97 6.77 -24.69
CA SER A 48 -8.81 6.09 -24.09
C SER A 48 -7.80 7.05 -23.42
N CYS A 49 -7.82 8.35 -23.73
CA CYS A 49 -6.98 9.36 -23.08
C CYS A 49 -7.54 9.86 -21.73
N HIS A 50 -8.81 9.56 -21.40
CA HIS A 50 -9.46 10.00 -20.18
C HIS A 50 -9.64 8.82 -19.22
N ASN A 51 -8.55 8.37 -18.61
CA ASN A 51 -8.59 7.35 -17.56
C ASN A 51 -8.23 7.96 -16.21
N ASN A 52 -9.03 7.66 -15.18
CA ASN A 52 -8.67 7.97 -13.81
C ASN A 52 -7.61 6.96 -13.35
N LEU A 53 -6.57 7.45 -12.68
CA LEU A 53 -5.65 6.60 -11.95
C LEU A 53 -6.10 6.57 -10.49
N TYR A 54 -6.27 5.37 -9.93
CA TYR A 54 -6.70 5.20 -8.55
C TYR A 54 -5.53 4.74 -7.70
N PHE A 55 -5.11 5.57 -6.75
CA PHE A 55 -3.98 5.27 -5.87
C PHE A 55 -4.47 5.05 -4.43
N GLY A 56 -4.19 3.86 -3.88
CA GLY A 56 -4.41 3.55 -2.48
C GLY A 56 -3.07 3.50 -1.73
N PHE A 57 -2.91 4.34 -0.72
CA PHE A 57 -1.75 4.34 0.19
C PHE A 57 -2.18 3.90 1.58
N PHE A 58 -1.59 2.80 2.06
CA PHE A 58 -2.01 2.10 3.26
C PHE A 58 -0.89 2.14 4.31
N PHE A 59 -0.91 3.19 5.14
CA PHE A 59 0.02 3.36 6.25
C PHE A 59 -0.45 2.57 7.47
N ASP A 60 0.30 1.54 7.86
CA ASP A 60 -0.06 0.69 8.98
C ASP A 60 0.38 1.27 10.33
N GLY A 61 -0.22 0.76 11.40
CA GLY A 61 0.04 1.18 12.78
C GLY A 61 1.41 0.74 13.31
N THR A 62 1.90 1.41 14.35
CA THR A 62 3.16 1.10 15.02
C THR A 62 3.29 -0.41 15.34
N LYS A 63 4.44 -1.00 14.98
CA LYS A 63 4.78 -2.42 15.07
C LYS A 63 3.96 -3.36 14.16
N ASN A 64 3.00 -2.87 13.38
CA ASN A 64 2.27 -3.71 12.44
C ASN A 64 3.07 -3.89 11.14
N ASN A 65 3.08 -5.13 10.66
CA ASN A 65 3.70 -5.51 9.41
C ASN A 65 2.90 -6.65 8.78
N TYR A 66 2.57 -6.52 7.49
CA TYR A 66 1.78 -7.51 6.75
C TYR A 66 2.40 -8.91 6.87
N VAL A 67 3.66 -9.07 6.46
CA VAL A 67 4.33 -10.37 6.40
C VAL A 67 4.51 -10.95 7.80
N GLY A 68 4.82 -10.11 8.78
CA GLY A 68 4.92 -10.52 10.19
C GLY A 68 3.60 -10.99 10.79
N ALA A 69 2.46 -10.44 10.34
CA ALA A 69 1.13 -10.79 10.83
C ALA A 69 0.54 -12.04 10.16
N GLU A 70 1.10 -12.50 9.05
CA GLU A 70 0.56 -13.62 8.25
C GLU A 70 0.48 -14.94 9.03
N SER A 71 1.51 -15.24 9.83
CA SER A 71 1.58 -16.48 10.63
C SER A 71 0.63 -16.47 11.82
N SER A 72 0.47 -15.32 12.47
CA SER A 72 -0.37 -15.15 13.66
C SER A 72 -1.82 -14.77 13.32
N LYS A 73 -2.12 -14.45 12.06
CA LYS A 73 -3.43 -13.96 11.59
C LYS A 73 -3.91 -12.71 12.31
N THR A 74 -2.97 -11.86 12.75
CA THR A 74 -3.23 -10.62 13.49
C THR A 74 -3.25 -9.37 12.60
N HIS A 75 -3.59 -9.54 11.31
CA HIS A 75 -3.65 -8.44 10.35
C HIS A 75 -4.49 -7.26 10.86
N SER A 76 -3.89 -6.07 10.81
CA SER A 76 -4.54 -4.81 11.12
C SER A 76 -5.68 -4.53 10.14
N ASN A 77 -6.56 -3.59 10.49
CA ASN A 77 -7.59 -3.13 9.55
C ASN A 77 -6.97 -2.49 8.30
N VAL A 78 -5.78 -1.89 8.40
CA VAL A 78 -5.08 -1.30 7.26
C VAL A 78 -4.65 -2.39 6.28
N VAL A 79 -4.11 -3.51 6.77
CA VAL A 79 -3.78 -4.66 5.91
C VAL A 79 -5.04 -5.22 5.24
N ARG A 80 -6.14 -5.36 5.98
CA ARG A 80 -7.40 -5.87 5.41
C ARG A 80 -7.96 -4.93 4.34
N LEU A 81 -7.89 -3.61 4.54
CA LEU A 81 -8.29 -2.62 3.54
C LEU A 81 -7.36 -2.66 2.33
N TYR A 82 -6.05 -2.84 2.54
CA TYR A 82 -5.10 -3.08 1.45
C TYR A 82 -5.54 -4.30 0.65
N ASP A 83 -5.83 -5.45 1.27
CA ASP A 83 -6.26 -6.67 0.58
C ASP A 83 -7.54 -6.46 -0.25
N CYS A 84 -8.48 -5.67 0.26
CA CYS A 84 -9.73 -5.35 -0.44
C CYS A 84 -9.57 -4.34 -1.59
N PHE A 85 -8.51 -3.53 -1.60
CA PHE A 85 -8.29 -2.55 -2.67
C PHE A 85 -7.70 -3.23 -3.91
N PRO A 86 -8.30 -3.03 -5.11
CA PRO A 86 -7.85 -3.71 -6.32
C PRO A 86 -6.57 -3.10 -6.90
N GLY A 87 -5.94 -3.83 -7.82
CA GLY A 87 -4.87 -3.30 -8.66
C GLY A 87 -3.46 -3.69 -8.29
N MET A 88 -2.51 -2.97 -8.88
CA MET A 88 -1.11 -3.38 -8.91
C MET A 88 -0.37 -2.96 -7.64
N SER A 89 0.25 -3.94 -6.97
CA SER A 89 1.13 -3.72 -5.83
C SER A 89 2.46 -3.09 -6.25
N VAL A 90 3.26 -2.65 -5.28
CA VAL A 90 4.66 -2.25 -5.51
C VAL A 90 5.52 -3.52 -5.64
N PRO A 91 6.20 -3.75 -6.78
CA PRO A 91 6.98 -4.95 -6.99
C PRO A 91 8.08 -5.12 -5.94
N GLY A 92 8.15 -6.30 -5.33
CA GLY A 92 9.24 -6.67 -4.40
C GLY A 92 9.05 -6.21 -2.94
N VAL A 93 7.98 -5.46 -2.63
CA VAL A 93 7.65 -5.06 -1.25
C VAL A 93 6.91 -6.20 -0.53
N LEU A 94 5.84 -6.72 -1.13
CA LEU A 94 5.13 -7.91 -0.65
C LEU A 94 5.37 -9.11 -1.58
N PRO A 95 5.20 -10.35 -1.09
CA PRO A 95 5.26 -11.54 -1.94
C PRO A 95 4.19 -11.50 -3.03
N LYS A 96 4.52 -11.92 -4.26
CA LYS A 96 3.59 -11.95 -5.41
C LYS A 96 2.26 -12.68 -5.15
N LYS A 97 2.25 -13.65 -4.23
CA LYS A 97 1.02 -14.36 -3.84
C LYS A 97 -0.05 -13.43 -3.23
N MET A 98 0.34 -12.25 -2.76
CA MET A 98 -0.54 -11.22 -2.20
C MET A 98 -0.99 -10.19 -3.23
N ASP A 99 -0.58 -10.35 -4.50
CA ASP A 99 -1.04 -9.49 -5.58
C ASP A 99 -2.54 -9.72 -5.83
N TRP A 100 -3.22 -8.68 -6.33
CA TRP A 100 -4.63 -8.74 -6.66
C TRP A 100 -4.91 -9.74 -7.80
N GLN A 101 -5.82 -10.69 -7.57
CA GLN A 101 -6.10 -11.78 -8.52
C GLN A 101 -7.46 -11.69 -9.21
N TYR A 102 -8.39 -10.88 -8.70
CA TYR A 102 -9.75 -10.82 -9.26
C TYR A 102 -9.82 -9.87 -10.46
N LYS A 103 -10.03 -10.42 -11.67
CA LYS A 103 -10.12 -9.65 -12.93
C LYS A 103 -8.95 -8.66 -13.11
N PRO A 104 -7.68 -9.09 -13.05
CA PRO A 104 -6.52 -8.21 -12.98
C PRO A 104 -6.41 -7.24 -14.17
N SER A 105 -6.84 -7.65 -15.36
CA SER A 105 -6.89 -6.79 -16.56
C SER A 105 -7.77 -5.55 -16.38
N ASN A 106 -8.80 -5.63 -15.54
CA ASN A 106 -9.73 -4.52 -15.31
C ASN A 106 -9.14 -3.47 -14.36
N TYR A 107 -8.09 -3.81 -13.61
CA TYR A 107 -7.55 -2.99 -12.53
C TYR A 107 -6.08 -2.60 -12.77
N ASN A 108 -5.64 -2.57 -14.04
CA ASN A 108 -4.29 -2.13 -14.44
C ASN A 108 -4.04 -0.61 -14.28
N HIS A 109 -5.08 0.16 -13.98
CA HIS A 109 -5.03 1.60 -13.68
C HIS A 109 -5.26 1.90 -12.18
N PHE A 110 -5.37 0.85 -11.36
CA PHE A 110 -5.38 0.92 -9.91
C PHE A 110 -4.01 0.52 -9.37
N PHE A 111 -3.53 1.26 -8.37
CA PHE A 111 -2.24 1.04 -7.75
C PHE A 111 -2.39 1.07 -6.24
N LYS A 112 -1.80 0.08 -5.57
CA LYS A 112 -1.88 -0.09 -4.12
C LYS A 112 -0.50 -0.17 -3.50
N VAL A 113 -0.27 0.68 -2.52
CA VAL A 113 1.01 0.84 -1.83
C VAL A 113 0.79 0.51 -0.36
N TYR A 114 1.35 -0.61 0.10
CA TYR A 114 1.39 -0.94 1.52
C TYR A 114 2.65 -0.35 2.15
N ILE A 115 2.49 0.35 3.26
CA ILE A 115 3.57 0.95 4.03
C ILE A 115 3.54 0.34 5.43
N PRO A 116 4.50 -0.52 5.81
CA PRO A 116 4.59 -1.08 7.15
C PRO A 116 4.65 0.02 8.21
N GLY A 117 4.15 -0.24 9.41
CA GLY A 117 4.22 0.71 10.50
C GLY A 117 5.65 0.95 10.99
N VAL A 118 5.88 2.07 11.66
CA VAL A 118 7.16 2.32 12.36
C VAL A 118 7.45 1.24 13.39
N ALA A 119 8.72 1.05 13.74
CA ALA A 119 9.16 -0.02 14.65
C ALA A 119 8.82 -1.42 14.14
N SER A 120 8.80 -1.59 12.82
CA SER A 120 8.65 -2.88 12.13
C SER A 120 9.57 -2.89 10.93
N THR A 121 10.01 -4.08 10.52
CA THR A 121 10.98 -4.22 9.43
C THR A 121 10.43 -3.63 8.13
N PHE A 122 11.18 -2.71 7.53
CA PHE A 122 10.89 -2.13 6.23
C PHE A 122 12.20 -1.80 5.52
N LYS A 123 12.66 -2.74 4.68
CA LYS A 123 13.99 -2.69 4.04
C LYS A 123 14.17 -1.45 3.17
N GLU A 124 13.10 -0.99 2.53
CA GLU A 124 13.12 0.15 1.61
C GLU A 124 13.58 1.41 2.34
N VAL A 125 13.11 1.67 3.56
CA VAL A 125 13.47 2.86 4.36
C VAL A 125 14.62 2.60 5.35
N GLY A 126 15.23 1.41 5.30
CA GLY A 126 16.29 0.99 6.20
C GLY A 126 15.84 0.93 7.65
N ASP A 127 14.60 0.50 7.90
CA ASP A 127 14.10 0.21 9.25
C ASP A 127 14.23 -1.28 9.51
N THR A 128 15.08 -1.64 10.47
CA THR A 128 15.31 -3.04 10.83
C THR A 128 14.15 -3.63 11.64
N GLY A 129 13.34 -2.78 12.30
CA GLY A 129 12.35 -3.19 13.28
C GLY A 129 12.96 -3.80 14.55
N GLN A 130 14.25 -3.58 14.80
CA GLN A 130 15.00 -4.15 15.93
C GLN A 130 15.81 -3.06 16.65
N GLY A 131 16.31 -3.38 17.86
CA GLY A 131 17.19 -2.49 18.62
C GLY A 131 16.67 -1.05 18.77
N LEU A 132 17.48 -0.07 18.35
CA LEU A 132 17.12 1.35 18.41
C LEU A 132 15.96 1.70 17.47
N ASP A 133 15.87 1.09 16.28
CA ASP A 133 14.76 1.35 15.34
C ASP A 133 13.42 0.93 15.96
N LEU A 134 13.38 -0.25 16.61
CA LEU A 134 12.20 -0.72 17.34
C LEU A 134 11.83 0.24 18.47
N THR A 135 12.81 0.64 19.28
CA THR A 135 12.57 1.44 20.49
C THR A 135 12.14 2.87 20.14
N LEU A 136 12.90 3.54 19.27
CA LEU A 136 12.63 4.91 18.85
C LEU A 136 11.45 4.99 17.89
N GLY A 137 11.25 3.97 17.04
CA GLY A 137 10.07 3.89 16.20
C GLY A 137 8.80 3.80 17.04
N ALA A 138 8.84 3.00 18.12
CA ALA A 138 7.68 2.79 18.98
C ALA A 138 7.39 3.99 19.88
N ALA A 139 8.42 4.65 20.40
CA ALA A 139 8.28 5.76 21.33
C ALA A 139 8.14 7.14 20.64
N MET A 140 8.87 7.35 19.54
CA MET A 140 9.04 8.68 18.92
C MET A 140 8.57 8.73 17.45
N GLY A 141 8.06 7.62 16.90
CA GLY A 141 7.70 7.55 15.48
C GLY A 141 8.91 7.65 14.54
N TYR A 142 10.12 7.31 15.03
CA TYR A 142 11.34 7.31 14.22
C TYR A 142 11.14 6.50 12.93
N LYS A 143 11.70 7.01 11.81
CA LYS A 143 11.48 6.52 10.43
C LYS A 143 10.05 6.69 9.88
N GLY A 144 9.19 7.48 10.53
CA GLY A 144 7.89 7.88 9.98
C GLY A 144 8.02 8.80 8.76
N GLU A 145 8.90 9.79 8.81
CA GLU A 145 9.18 10.69 7.67
C GLU A 145 9.68 9.90 6.44
N ALA A 146 10.61 8.97 6.65
CA ALA A 146 11.15 8.14 5.57
C ALA A 146 10.05 7.32 4.85
N ARG A 147 9.04 6.86 5.59
CA ARG A 147 7.87 6.16 5.04
C ARG A 147 6.99 7.07 4.19
N ILE A 148 6.80 8.32 4.62
CA ILE A 148 6.06 9.33 3.84
C ILE A 148 6.80 9.66 2.54
N ILE A 149 8.10 9.93 2.62
CA ILE A 149 8.94 10.18 1.43
C ILE A 149 8.89 9.00 0.47
N TRP A 150 9.01 7.79 0.99
CA TRP A 150 8.92 6.57 0.18
C TRP A 150 7.56 6.43 -0.51
N ALA A 151 6.46 6.71 0.18
CA ALA A 151 5.11 6.68 -0.39
C ALA A 151 4.95 7.71 -1.53
N LEU A 152 5.49 8.92 -1.38
CA LEU A 152 5.48 9.95 -2.43
C LEU A 152 6.29 9.49 -3.67
N ILE A 153 7.42 8.83 -3.46
CA ILE A 153 8.18 8.19 -4.56
C ILE A 153 7.32 7.14 -5.27
N GLN A 154 6.53 6.35 -4.52
CA GLN A 154 5.62 5.38 -5.12
C GLN A 154 4.49 6.05 -5.92
N ALA A 155 3.99 7.23 -5.49
CA ALA A 155 3.02 7.99 -6.28
C ALA A 155 3.57 8.35 -7.66
N ILE A 156 4.81 8.88 -7.72
CA ILE A 156 5.51 9.20 -8.96
C ILE A 156 5.73 7.93 -9.79
N ASN A 157 6.20 6.84 -9.16
CA ASN A 157 6.41 5.57 -9.82
C ASN A 157 5.11 4.99 -10.39
N ASN A 158 3.98 5.12 -9.72
CA ASN A 158 2.70 4.60 -10.21
C ASN A 158 2.23 5.32 -11.47
N VAL A 159 2.41 6.64 -11.54
CA VAL A 159 2.16 7.41 -12.77
C VAL A 159 3.07 6.90 -13.89
N HIS A 160 4.37 6.78 -13.65
CA HIS A 160 5.29 6.28 -14.67
C HIS A 160 4.99 4.85 -15.12
N ARG A 161 4.71 3.95 -14.16
CA ARG A 161 4.36 2.55 -14.40
C ARG A 161 3.11 2.41 -15.25
N TYR A 162 2.13 3.29 -15.09
CA TYR A 162 0.93 3.28 -15.93
C TYR A 162 1.27 3.41 -17.42
N PHE A 163 2.23 4.28 -17.77
CA PHE A 163 2.60 4.52 -19.16
C PHE A 163 3.68 3.58 -19.69
N THR A 164 4.62 3.14 -18.85
CA THR A 164 5.84 2.44 -19.30
C THR A 164 5.99 1.02 -18.75
N ASN A 165 5.12 0.59 -17.82
CA ASN A 165 5.23 -0.65 -17.07
C ASN A 165 6.54 -0.83 -16.27
N THR A 166 7.28 0.25 -16.02
CA THR A 166 8.56 0.23 -15.28
C THR A 166 8.60 1.26 -14.14
N LEU A 167 9.47 1.04 -13.16
CA LEU A 167 9.72 2.01 -12.09
C LEU A 167 10.61 3.15 -12.62
N LEU A 168 10.24 4.40 -12.36
CA LEU A 168 11.08 5.55 -12.68
C LEU A 168 12.24 5.67 -11.69
N ILE A 169 11.90 5.60 -10.40
CA ILE A 169 12.83 5.72 -9.29
C ILE A 169 12.94 4.35 -8.62
N LYS A 170 14.12 3.73 -8.74
CA LYS A 170 14.48 2.55 -7.97
C LYS A 170 14.92 3.02 -6.60
N TYR A 171 14.11 2.77 -5.57
CA TYR A 171 14.45 3.18 -4.21
C TYR A 171 15.16 2.04 -3.49
N GLU A 172 16.45 2.24 -3.21
CA GLU A 172 17.21 1.43 -2.28
C GLU A 172 17.61 2.31 -1.09
N ALA A 173 17.30 1.86 0.14
CA ALA A 173 17.66 2.57 1.37
C ALA A 173 19.17 2.83 1.51
N SER A 174 19.99 2.07 0.77
CA SER A 174 21.45 2.20 0.69
C SER A 174 21.90 3.58 0.19
N LEU A 175 21.02 4.38 -0.42
CA LEU A 175 21.34 5.73 -0.89
C LEU A 175 21.43 6.80 0.24
N ASN A 176 21.09 6.46 1.49
CA ASN A 176 21.02 7.44 2.57
C ASN A 176 22.18 7.43 3.59
N HIS A 177 23.30 6.75 3.33
CA HIS A 177 24.44 6.77 4.26
C HIS A 177 25.82 7.19 3.70
N THR A 178 25.98 7.56 2.42
CA THR A 178 27.35 7.72 1.88
C THR A 178 27.62 8.82 0.84
N GLN A 179 26.86 9.92 0.79
CA GLN A 179 27.22 11.08 -0.06
C GLN A 179 27.24 12.46 0.62
N ARG A 180 27.44 12.51 1.94
CA ARG A 180 27.98 13.72 2.58
C ARG A 180 29.19 13.36 3.43
N LYS A 181 30.35 13.18 2.79
CA LYS A 181 31.62 13.52 3.48
C LYS A 181 31.65 15.05 3.59
N PRO A 182 31.91 15.64 4.77
CA PRO A 182 32.28 17.05 4.83
C PRO A 182 33.51 17.23 3.94
N GLN A 183 33.43 18.10 2.95
CA GLN A 183 34.63 18.57 2.25
C GLN A 183 35.54 19.16 3.32
N SER A 184 36.71 18.54 3.54
CA SER A 184 37.74 19.15 4.35
C SER A 184 38.13 20.45 3.67
N LEU A 185 37.89 21.58 4.34
CA LEU A 185 38.50 22.85 4.00
C LEU A 185 40.02 22.64 4.06
N LYS A 186 40.64 22.41 2.89
CA LYS A 186 42.08 22.56 2.76
C LYS A 186 42.35 24.05 2.90
N ASN A 187 42.85 24.43 4.07
CA ASN A 187 43.44 25.74 4.32
C ASN A 187 44.64 25.89 3.37
N SER A 188 44.41 26.47 2.19
CA SER A 188 45.47 27.14 1.43
C SER A 188 45.57 28.56 1.97
N ARG A 189 46.56 28.78 2.84
CA ARG A 189 47.12 30.10 3.13
C ARG A 189 48.41 30.27 2.31
N PRO A 190 48.79 31.53 2.05
CA PRO A 190 49.18 32.04 0.74
C PRO A 190 50.53 31.54 0.20
#